data_AF-A0A961L1L8-F1
#
_entry.id   AF-A0A961L1L8-F1
#
_cell.length_a   1.000
_cell.length_b   1.000
_cell.length_c   1.000
_cell.angle_alpha   90.00
_cell.angle_beta   90.00
_cell.angle_gamma   90.00
#
_symmetry.space_group_name_H-M   'P 1'
#
loop_
_entity.id
_entity.type
_entity.pdbx_description
1 polymer ?
#
loop_
_entity_poly.entity_id
_entity_poly.type
_entity_poly.pdbx_seq_one_letter_code
_entity_poly.pdbx_strand_id
1 'polypeptide(L)'
;MLCAAGALGLAAPVPVAAQTAEQAEKLDTLFAELAQPGRTDWQRIEGEIVRIWSHSGSDAMDLLLERGNAALAAEDYDLALELFSALTDHAPDFAEGWNARATTFYLLDEYALSIADVERVLALEPRHFGALAGLAFMF
;
A
#
# COMPACT_ATOMS: atom_id res chain seq x y z
N MET A 1 18.83 34.76 -39.70
CA MET A 1 19.39 33.98 -38.58
C MET A 1 18.91 34.61 -37.28
N LEU A 2 18.69 33.78 -36.24
CA LEU A 2 18.03 34.01 -34.93
C LEU A 2 16.52 33.77 -34.94
N CYS A 3 15.92 33.04 -34.00
CA CYS A 3 16.39 31.97 -33.11
C CYS A 3 15.10 31.28 -32.63
N ALA A 4 14.98 29.97 -32.83
CA ALA A 4 13.86 29.20 -32.30
C ALA A 4 14.04 29.05 -30.78
N ALA A 5 13.18 29.71 -30.00
CA ALA A 5 13.08 29.47 -28.57
C ALA A 5 12.22 28.21 -28.37
N GLY A 6 12.89 27.06 -28.24
CA GLY A 6 12.27 25.83 -27.79
C GLY A 6 11.87 25.99 -26.33
N ALA A 7 10.57 26.02 -26.06
CA ALA A 7 10.06 25.85 -24.71
C ALA A 7 10.28 24.38 -24.31
N LEU A 8 11.28 24.13 -23.47
CA LEU A 8 11.37 22.90 -22.69
C LEU A 8 10.14 22.88 -21.78
N GLY A 9 9.15 22.06 -22.12
CA GLY A 9 8.09 21.70 -21.20
C GLY A 9 8.68 20.91 -20.05
N LEU A 10 8.79 21.53 -18.88
CA LEU A 10 8.93 20.80 -17.62
C LEU A 10 7.64 20.00 -17.43
N ALA A 11 7.65 18.73 -17.86
CA ALA A 11 6.63 17.80 -17.45
C ALA A 11 6.76 17.63 -15.93
N ALA A 12 5.82 18.20 -15.18
CA ALA A 12 5.70 17.92 -13.76
C ALA A 12 5.60 16.39 -13.59
N PRO A 13 6.23 15.80 -12.55
CA PRO A 13 6.05 14.38 -12.28
C PRO A 13 4.56 14.14 -12.11
N VAL A 14 4.00 13.31 -13.00
CA VAL A 14 2.63 12.83 -12.85
C VAL A 14 2.59 12.13 -11.50
N PRO A 15 1.70 12.50 -10.57
CA PRO A 15 1.55 11.75 -9.34
C PRO A 15 1.27 10.31 -9.77
N VAL A 16 2.14 9.39 -9.37
CA VAL A 16 1.88 7.97 -9.55
C VAL A 16 0.66 7.69 -8.68
N ALA A 17 -0.51 7.67 -9.29
CA ALA A 17 -1.70 7.18 -8.62
C ALA A 17 -1.37 5.76 -8.18
N ALA A 18 -1.41 5.51 -6.87
CA ALA A 18 -1.03 4.22 -6.30
C ALA A 18 -1.80 3.04 -6.91
N GLN A 19 -2.96 3.33 -7.52
CA GLN A 19 -3.71 2.39 -8.33
C GLN A 19 -4.13 3.05 -9.65
N THR A 20 -3.85 2.37 -10.75
CA THR A 20 -4.37 2.72 -12.07
C THR A 20 -5.87 2.46 -12.15
N ALA A 21 -6.55 3.10 -13.10
CA ALA A 21 -7.98 2.86 -13.35
C ALA A 21 -8.27 1.37 -13.65
N GLU A 22 -7.35 0.70 -14.34
CA GLU A 22 -7.43 -0.73 -14.63
C GLU A 22 -7.35 -1.58 -13.35
N GLN A 23 -6.42 -1.25 -12.44
CA GLN A 23 -6.32 -1.92 -11.14
C GLN A 23 -7.58 -1.71 -10.29
N ALA A 24 -8.15 -0.50 -10.28
CA ALA A 24 -9.36 -0.20 -9.54
C ALA A 24 -10.57 -1.01 -10.06
N GLU A 25 -10.78 -1.07 -11.39
CA GLU A 25 -11.84 -1.89 -11.99
C GLU A 25 -11.65 -3.38 -11.69
N LYS A 26 -10.41 -3.85 -11.74
CA LYS A 26 -10.08 -5.24 -11.38
C LYS A 26 -10.37 -5.53 -9.92
N LEU A 27 -10.04 -4.63 -9.00
CA LEU A 27 -10.38 -4.78 -7.58
C LEU A 27 -11.89 -4.80 -7.36
N ASP A 28 -12.65 -3.92 -8.01
CA ASP A 28 -14.11 -3.92 -7.92
C ASP A 28 -14.69 -5.27 -8.33
N THR A 29 -14.15 -5.87 -9.40
CA THR A 29 -14.52 -7.21 -9.85
C THR A 29 -14.16 -8.28 -8.82
N LEU A 30 -12.93 -8.26 -8.31
CA LEU A 30 -12.45 -9.23 -7.32
C LEU A 30 -13.25 -9.14 -6.00
N PHE A 31 -13.63 -7.94 -5.55
CA PHE A 31 -14.47 -7.77 -4.37
C PHE A 31 -15.90 -8.26 -4.61
N ALA A 32 -16.49 -7.96 -5.76
CA ALA A 32 -17.79 -8.49 -6.13
C ALA A 32 -17.78 -10.03 -6.21
N GLU A 33 -16.64 -10.61 -6.61
CA GLU A 33 -16.44 -12.05 -6.57
C GLU A 33 -16.27 -12.58 -5.14
N LEU A 34 -15.43 -11.96 -4.32
CA LEU A 34 -15.18 -12.38 -2.94
C LEU A 34 -16.45 -12.37 -2.09
N ALA A 35 -17.38 -11.46 -2.39
CA ALA A 35 -18.67 -11.34 -1.70
C ALA A 35 -19.69 -12.45 -2.02
N GLN A 36 -19.43 -13.32 -3.02
CA GLN A 36 -20.39 -14.36 -3.41
C GLN A 36 -20.48 -15.49 -2.37
N PRO A 37 -21.66 -15.78 -1.80
CA PRO A 37 -21.81 -16.84 -0.80
C PRO A 37 -21.48 -18.23 -1.36
N GLY A 38 -20.82 -19.06 -0.54
CA GLY A 38 -20.54 -20.46 -0.88
C GLY A 38 -19.43 -20.66 -1.92
N ARG A 39 -18.77 -19.58 -2.36
CA ARG A 39 -17.61 -19.64 -3.23
C ARG A 39 -16.41 -20.27 -2.51
N THR A 40 -15.73 -21.20 -3.16
CA THR A 40 -14.64 -22.00 -2.55
C THR A 40 -13.24 -21.52 -2.91
N ASP A 41 -13.11 -20.65 -3.92
CA ASP A 41 -11.83 -20.10 -4.40
C ASP A 41 -11.51 -18.71 -3.82
N TRP A 42 -12.05 -18.39 -2.64
CA TRP A 42 -11.87 -17.09 -1.99
C TRP A 42 -10.40 -16.76 -1.69
N GLN A 43 -9.58 -17.75 -1.29
CA GLN A 43 -8.15 -17.52 -1.02
C GLN A 43 -7.40 -17.03 -2.25
N ARG A 44 -7.77 -17.53 -3.44
CA ARG A 44 -7.15 -17.09 -4.70
C ARG A 44 -7.49 -15.63 -4.95
N ILE A 45 -8.76 -15.27 -4.75
CA ILE A 45 -9.25 -13.90 -4.96
C ILE A 45 -8.58 -12.93 -3.97
N GLU A 46 -8.52 -13.27 -2.69
CA GLU A 46 -7.80 -12.47 -1.69
C GLU A 46 -6.33 -12.31 -2.05
N GLY A 47 -5.66 -13.40 -2.47
CA GLY A 47 -4.27 -13.33 -2.92
C GLY A 47 -4.06 -12.42 -4.14
N GLU A 48 -5.02 -12.37 -5.05
CA GLU A 48 -4.98 -11.42 -6.18
C GLU A 48 -5.19 -9.97 -5.73
N ILE A 49 -6.09 -9.73 -4.78
CA ILE A 49 -6.30 -8.40 -4.18
C ILE A 49 -5.01 -7.92 -3.50
N VAL A 50 -4.42 -8.75 -2.63
CA VAL A 50 -3.16 -8.42 -1.93
C VAL A 50 -2.03 -8.17 -2.93
N ARG A 51 -1.95 -8.96 -4.01
CA ARG A 51 -0.96 -8.73 -5.06
C ARG A 51 -1.13 -7.35 -5.70
N ILE A 52 -2.35 -6.94 -6.00
CA ILE A 52 -2.62 -5.60 -6.56
C ILE A 52 -2.21 -4.52 -5.55
N TRP A 53 -2.59 -4.66 -4.28
CA TRP A 53 -2.20 -3.72 -3.23
C TRP A 53 -0.69 -3.67 -2.97
N SER A 54 0.04 -4.74 -3.28
CA SER A 54 1.49 -4.79 -3.12
C SER A 54 2.27 -4.12 -4.26
N HIS A 55 1.59 -3.48 -5.22
CA HIS A 55 2.24 -2.82 -6.36
C HIS A 55 1.83 -1.35 -6.42
N SER A 56 2.78 -0.47 -6.13
CA SER A 56 2.60 0.98 -6.11
C SER A 56 2.62 1.63 -7.50
N GLY A 57 3.08 0.88 -8.52
CA GLY A 57 3.39 1.41 -9.85
C GLY A 57 4.82 2.00 -9.95
N SER A 58 5.66 1.82 -8.92
CA SER A 58 7.06 2.23 -8.90
C SER A 58 7.94 1.11 -8.37
N ASP A 59 8.82 0.56 -9.21
CA ASP A 59 9.77 -0.51 -8.84
C ASP A 59 10.59 -0.16 -7.59
N ALA A 60 10.93 1.13 -7.42
CA ALA A 60 11.69 1.58 -6.26
C ALA A 60 10.88 1.50 -4.95
N MET A 61 9.58 1.83 -5.00
CA MET A 61 8.70 1.76 -3.84
C MET A 61 8.30 0.32 -3.53
N ASP A 62 8.09 -0.49 -4.56
CA ASP A 62 7.81 -1.91 -4.42
C ASP A 62 9.02 -2.64 -3.80
N LEU A 63 10.25 -2.24 -4.16
CA LEU A 63 11.47 -2.74 -3.52
C LEU A 63 11.60 -2.33 -2.05
N LEU A 64 11.17 -1.11 -1.68
CA LEU A 64 11.14 -0.71 -0.26
C LEU A 64 10.14 -1.56 0.52
N LEU A 65 8.95 -1.81 -0.03
CA LEU A 65 7.95 -2.69 0.58
C LEU A 65 8.50 -4.11 0.74
N GLU A 66 9.11 -4.69 -0.29
CA GLU A 66 9.71 -6.02 -0.25
C GLU A 66 10.77 -6.14 0.84
N ARG A 67 11.71 -5.17 0.89
CA ARG A 67 12.79 -5.18 1.89
C ARG A 67 12.28 -4.94 3.30
N GLY A 68 11.31 -4.04 3.47
CA GLY A 68 10.68 -3.79 4.77
C GLY A 68 9.97 -5.03 5.29
N ASN A 69 9.25 -5.74 4.42
CA ASN A 69 8.60 -7.01 4.77
C ASN A 69 9.62 -8.10 5.12
N ALA A 70 10.76 -8.15 4.44
CA ALA A 70 11.84 -9.07 4.78
C ALA A 70 12.46 -8.75 6.15
N ALA A 71 12.65 -7.47 6.48
CA ALA A 71 13.12 -7.03 7.80
C ALA A 71 12.10 -7.38 8.90
N LEU A 72 10.82 -7.11 8.65
CA LEU A 72 9.71 -7.46 9.54
C LEU A 72 9.66 -8.97 9.83
N ALA A 73 9.80 -9.80 8.79
CA ALA A 73 9.84 -11.26 8.92
C ALA A 73 11.09 -11.78 9.67
N ALA A 74 12.17 -10.99 9.68
CA ALA A 74 13.36 -11.25 10.47
C ALA A 74 13.30 -10.65 11.89
N GLU A 75 12.16 -10.06 12.26
CA GLU A 75 11.94 -9.34 13.53
C GLU A 75 12.90 -8.14 13.73
N ASP A 76 13.49 -7.63 12.65
CA ASP A 76 14.28 -6.40 12.64
C ASP A 76 13.34 -5.20 12.47
N TYR A 77 12.63 -4.88 13.55
CA TYR A 77 11.58 -3.86 13.55
C TYR A 77 12.12 -2.44 13.31
N ASP A 78 13.36 -2.16 13.74
CA ASP A 78 14.01 -0.86 13.51
C ASP A 78 14.22 -0.62 12.01
N LEU A 79 14.79 -1.61 11.31
CA LEU A 79 14.98 -1.53 9.86
C LEU A 79 13.64 -1.52 9.11
N ALA A 80 12.66 -2.31 9.55
CA ALA A 80 11.33 -2.31 8.97
C ALA A 80 10.68 -0.91 9.06
N LEU A 81 10.73 -0.27 10.23
CA LEU A 81 10.22 1.10 10.40
C LEU A 81 10.95 2.12 9.55
N GLU A 82 12.28 2.03 9.42
CA GLU A 82 13.06 2.92 8.54
C GLU A 82 12.59 2.80 7.08
N LEU A 83 12.51 1.58 6.57
CA LEU A 83 12.12 1.29 5.18
C LEU A 83 10.67 1.67 4.89
N PHE A 84 9.74 1.33 5.79
CA PHE A 84 8.34 1.71 5.62
C PHE A 84 8.10 3.20 5.80
N SER A 85 8.88 3.89 6.66
CA SER A 85 8.80 5.35 6.75
C SER A 85 9.23 6.02 5.45
N ALA A 86 10.39 5.61 4.90
CA ALA A 86 10.84 6.07 3.59
C ALA A 86 9.79 5.78 2.49
N LEU A 87 9.16 4.60 2.53
CA LEU A 87 8.09 4.25 1.60
C LEU A 87 6.89 5.21 1.72
N THR A 88 6.40 5.47 2.93
CA THR A 88 5.26 6.38 3.14
C THR A 88 5.59 7.84 2.81
N ASP A 89 6.84 8.28 2.98
CA ASP A 89 7.29 9.62 2.61
C ASP A 89 7.33 9.81 1.09
N HIS A 90 7.73 8.77 0.35
CA HIS A 90 7.88 8.83 -1.11
C HIS A 90 6.63 8.38 -1.89
N ALA A 91 5.77 7.57 -1.28
CA ALA A 91 4.52 7.09 -1.85
C ALA A 91 3.35 7.25 -0.86
N PRO A 92 2.97 8.49 -0.51
CA PRO A 92 1.99 8.75 0.55
C PRO A 92 0.58 8.25 0.22
N ASP A 93 0.27 7.99 -1.05
CA ASP A 93 -1.02 7.45 -1.50
C ASP A 93 -1.02 5.92 -1.65
N PHE A 94 0.10 5.25 -1.33
CA PHE A 94 0.23 3.80 -1.40
C PHE A 94 -0.16 3.13 -0.07
N ALA A 95 -1.40 2.62 -0.02
CA ALA A 95 -2.01 2.09 1.20
C ALA A 95 -1.17 0.99 1.88
N GLU A 96 -0.57 0.08 1.11
CA GLU A 96 0.17 -1.06 1.67
C GLU A 96 1.42 -0.62 2.45
N GLY A 97 2.06 0.50 2.08
CA GLY A 97 3.18 1.05 2.84
C GLY A 97 2.77 1.49 4.25
N TRP A 98 1.59 2.11 4.37
CA TRP A 98 1.01 2.47 5.67
C TRP A 98 0.58 1.23 6.46
N ASN A 99 -0.01 0.23 5.80
CA ASN A 99 -0.44 -1.02 6.44
C ASN A 99 0.76 -1.80 7.02
N ALA A 100 1.86 -1.88 6.28
CA ALA A 100 3.08 -2.54 6.72
C ALA A 100 3.74 -1.82 7.91
N ARG A 101 3.77 -0.47 7.88
CA ARG A 101 4.25 0.31 9.04
C ARG A 101 3.33 0.17 10.25
N ALA A 102 2.02 0.21 10.06
CA ALA A 102 1.03 -0.02 11.12
C ALA A 102 1.22 -1.38 11.80
N THR A 103 1.46 -2.43 11.00
CA THR A 103 1.75 -3.78 11.51
C THR A 103 3.02 -3.79 12.35
N THR A 104 4.05 -3.07 11.91
CA THR A 104 5.31 -2.95 12.65
C THR A 104 5.11 -2.22 13.98
N PHE A 105 4.37 -1.11 14.01
CA PHE A 105 4.02 -0.43 15.26
C PHE A 105 3.17 -1.30 16.19
N TYR A 106 2.24 -2.07 15.65
CA TYR A 106 1.45 -3.02 16.45
C TYR A 106 2.35 -4.06 17.14
N LEU A 107 3.32 -4.63 16.42
CA LEU A 107 4.26 -5.61 16.98
C LEU A 107 5.22 -5.02 18.04
N LEU A 108 5.39 -3.70 18.04
CA LEU A 108 6.15 -2.95 19.03
C LEU A 108 5.28 -2.43 20.19
N ASP A 109 4.00 -2.80 20.26
CA ASP A 109 3.01 -2.31 21.21
C ASP A 109 2.75 -0.78 21.13
N GLU A 110 3.13 -0.15 20.03
CA GLU A 110 2.91 1.29 19.75
C GLU A 110 1.54 1.51 19.10
N TYR A 111 0.47 1.09 19.77
CA TYR A 111 -0.88 1.01 19.18
C TYR A 111 -1.43 2.36 18.70
N ALA A 112 -1.09 3.47 19.36
CA ALA A 112 -1.54 4.80 18.92
C ALA A 112 -0.98 5.16 17.54
N LEU A 113 0.27 4.81 17.26
CA LEU A 113 0.90 5.01 15.95
C LEU A 113 0.34 4.04 14.93
N SER A 114 0.13 2.78 15.32
CA SER A 114 -0.50 1.77 14.46
C SER A 114 -1.90 2.20 14.00
N ILE A 115 -2.74 2.69 14.92
CA ILE A 115 -4.09 3.19 14.61
C ILE A 115 -4.02 4.38 13.65
N ALA A 116 -3.11 5.33 13.87
CA ALA A 116 -2.97 6.48 12.97
C ALA A 116 -2.60 6.06 11.53
N ASP A 117 -1.72 5.07 11.39
CA ASP A 117 -1.38 4.53 10.07
C ASP A 117 -2.55 3.73 9.47
N VAL A 118 -3.29 2.95 10.27
CA VAL A 118 -4.52 2.26 9.82
C VAL A 118 -5.58 3.25 9.33
N GLU A 119 -5.77 4.38 10.00
CA GLU A 119 -6.68 5.43 9.53
C GLU A 119 -6.29 5.93 8.13
N ARG A 120 -4.99 6.06 7.87
CA ARG A 120 -4.48 6.43 6.55
C ARG A 120 -4.71 5.32 5.52
N VAL A 121 -4.51 4.04 5.88
CA VAL A 121 -4.84 2.90 5.01
C VAL A 121 -6.31 2.95 4.60
N LEU A 122 -7.23 3.09 5.56
CA LEU A 122 -8.67 3.05 5.30
C LEU A 122 -9.19 4.31 4.59
N ALA A 123 -8.48 5.43 4.71
CA ALA A 123 -8.75 6.61 3.89
C ALA A 123 -8.38 6.40 2.41
N LEU A 124 -7.36 5.58 2.12
CA LEU A 124 -6.89 5.28 0.77
C LEU A 124 -7.63 4.10 0.14
N GLU A 125 -7.87 3.03 0.91
CA GLU A 125 -8.62 1.84 0.50
C GLU A 125 -9.55 1.40 1.64
N PRO A 126 -10.82 1.85 1.64
CA PRO A 126 -11.79 1.53 2.69
C PRO A 126 -12.11 0.03 2.83
N ARG A 127 -11.82 -0.78 1.81
CA ARG A 127 -12.09 -2.23 1.80
C ARG A 127 -10.87 -3.05 2.21
N HIS A 128 -9.82 -2.41 2.74
CA HIS A 128 -8.57 -3.06 3.10
C HIS A 128 -8.74 -4.01 4.30
N PHE A 129 -8.97 -5.29 4.04
CA PHE A 129 -9.28 -6.26 5.09
C PHE A 129 -8.13 -6.51 6.07
N GLY A 130 -6.86 -6.33 5.66
CA GLY A 130 -5.70 -6.39 6.56
C GLY A 130 -5.78 -5.35 7.69
N ALA A 131 -5.85 -4.06 7.33
CA ALA A 131 -6.08 -2.96 8.25
C ALA A 131 -7.36 -3.08 9.08
N LEU A 132 -8.49 -3.51 8.49
CA LEU A 132 -9.73 -3.73 9.25
C LEU A 132 -9.58 -4.82 10.32
N ALA A 133 -8.92 -5.93 9.99
CA ALA A 133 -8.63 -6.99 10.95
C ALA A 133 -7.63 -6.53 12.02
N GLY A 134 -6.57 -5.81 11.62
CA GLY A 134 -5.59 -5.23 12.54
C GLY A 134 -6.23 -4.29 13.56
N LEU A 135 -7.12 -3.40 13.10
CA LEU A 135 -7.86 -2.49 13.98
C LEU A 135 -8.69 -3.25 15.03
N ALA A 136 -9.30 -4.37 14.64
CA ALA A 136 -10.10 -5.19 15.55
C ALA A 136 -9.27 -5.88 16.65
N PHE A 137 -7.96 -6.08 16.46
CA PHE A 137 -7.07 -6.61 17.50
C PHE A 137 -6.59 -5.55 18.51
N MET A 138 -6.73 -4.26 18.19
CA MET A 138 -6.28 -3.15 19.04
C MET A 138 -7.36 -2.63 20.01
N PHE A 139 -8.58 -3.17 19.95
CA PHE A 139 -9.71 -2.83 20.82
C PHE A 139 -10.25 -4.07 21.54
#